data_AF-A0A956HG01-F1
#
_entry.id   AF-A0A956HG01-F1
#
_cell.length_a   1.000
_cell.length_b   1.000
_cell.length_c   1.000
_cell.angle_alpha   90.00
_cell.angle_beta   90.00
_cell.angle_gamma   90.00
#
_symmetry.space_group_name_H-M   'P 1'
#
loop_
_entity.id
_entity.type
_entity.pdbx_description
1 polymer ?
#
loop_
_entity_poly.entity_id
_entity_poly.type
_entity_poly.pdbx_seq_one_letter_code
_entity_poly.pdbx_strand_id
1 'polypeptide(L)'
;EGVAVIPRGGGTSVVGGIAADVGPGFRGVASLSLAAFDRVLEVDALSLAARIQAGATGPAIDAQLADHGLTLRHYPQSYEFATLGG
;
A
#
# COMPACT_ATOMS: atom_id res chain seq x y z
N GLU A 1 -26.88 -8.48 8.03
CA GLU A 1 -25.54 -9.08 8.14
C GLU A 1 -24.59 -8.50 7.10
N GLY A 2 -23.34 -8.21 7.48
CA GLY A 2 -22.31 -7.59 6.65
C GLY A 2 -21.29 -8.58 6.09
N VAL A 3 -20.38 -8.06 5.26
CA VAL A 3 -19.19 -8.75 4.71
C VAL A 3 -17.96 -8.11 5.35
N ALA A 4 -17.03 -8.90 5.88
CA ALA A 4 -15.76 -8.39 6.38
C ALA A 4 -14.86 -8.00 5.21
N VAL A 5 -14.13 -6.89 5.32
CA VAL A 5 -13.21 -6.41 4.28
C VAL A 5 -11.80 -6.40 4.83
N ILE A 6 -10.88 -7.06 4.13
CA ILE A 6 -9.46 -7.09 4.46
C ILE A 6 -8.71 -6.32 3.37
N PRO A 7 -8.16 -5.14 3.66
CA PRO A 7 -7.33 -4.42 2.69
C PRO A 7 -6.03 -5.21 2.46
N ARG A 8 -5.63 -5.30 1.19
CA ARG A 8 -4.42 -6.00 0.78
C ARG A 8 -3.56 -5.10 -0.10
N GLY A 9 -2.40 -4.72 0.42
CA GLY A 9 -1.29 -4.16 -0.35
C GLY A 9 -0.44 -5.27 -0.97
N GLY A 10 0.87 -5.22 -0.70
CA GLY A 10 1.85 -6.23 -1.15
C GLY A 10 1.61 -7.65 -0.65
N GLY A 11 0.96 -7.79 0.50
CA GLY A 11 0.74 -9.09 1.14
C GLY A 11 2.01 -9.69 1.77
N THR A 12 2.95 -8.85 2.17
CA THR A 12 4.26 -9.23 2.74
C THR A 12 4.23 -9.41 4.26
N SER A 13 3.05 -9.45 4.87
CA SER A 13 2.90 -9.63 6.32
C SER A 13 3.42 -11.00 6.76
N VAL A 14 4.19 -11.03 7.85
CA VAL A 14 4.72 -12.25 8.49
C VAL A 14 4.02 -12.59 9.81
N VAL A 15 2.93 -11.90 10.13
CA VAL A 15 2.18 -12.04 11.40
C VAL A 15 0.69 -12.33 11.18
N GLY A 16 0.30 -12.73 9.96
CA GLY A 16 -1.09 -13.01 9.64
C GLY A 16 -1.97 -11.77 9.44
N GLY A 17 -1.39 -10.59 9.20
CA GLY A 17 -2.13 -9.32 9.10
C GLY A 17 -3.16 -9.22 7.96
N ILE A 18 -3.19 -10.20 7.05
CA ILE A 18 -4.18 -10.33 5.97
C ILE A 18 -4.95 -11.66 6.02
N ALA A 19 -4.86 -12.40 7.13
CA ALA A 19 -5.58 -13.65 7.32
C ALA A 19 -7.09 -13.41 7.45
N ALA A 20 -7.90 -14.29 6.87
CA ALA A 20 -9.37 -14.22 6.90
C ALA A 20 -9.97 -14.74 8.22
N ASP A 21 -9.40 -14.32 9.36
CA ASP A 21 -9.85 -14.70 10.71
C ASP A 21 -10.78 -13.64 11.29
N VAL A 22 -12.06 -13.66 10.91
CA VAL A 22 -13.05 -12.60 11.22
C VAL A 22 -14.21 -13.08 12.11
N GLY A 23 -14.16 -14.32 12.59
CA GLY A 23 -15.23 -14.94 13.39
C GLY A 23 -16.54 -15.22 12.60
N PRO A 24 -17.57 -15.78 13.27
CA PRO A 24 -18.81 -16.23 12.61
C PRO A 24 -19.83 -15.12 12.31
N GLY A 25 -19.57 -13.87 12.72
CA GLY A 25 -20.53 -12.76 12.63
C GLY A 25 -20.69 -12.15 11.23
N PHE A 26 -19.94 -12.62 10.24
CA PHE A 26 -19.98 -12.12 8.86
C PHE A 26 -20.47 -13.19 7.91
N ARG A 27 -21.23 -12.78 6.88
CA ARG A 27 -21.66 -13.69 5.81
C ARG A 27 -20.54 -14.12 4.87
N GLY A 28 -19.39 -13.45 4.92
CA GLY A 28 -18.25 -13.71 4.06
C GLY A 28 -17.16 -12.67 4.24
N VAL A 29 -16.06 -12.87 3.52
CA VAL A 29 -14.86 -12.01 3.56
C VAL A 29 -14.50 -11.58 2.14
N ALA A 30 -14.25 -10.29 1.96
CA ALA A 30 -13.74 -9.72 0.72
C ALA A 30 -12.31 -9.22 0.93
N SER A 31 -11.39 -9.68 0.08
CA SER A 31 -10.05 -9.10 -0.01
C SER A 31 -10.09 -7.88 -0.93
N LEU A 32 -9.82 -6.70 -0.37
CA LEU A 32 -9.78 -5.46 -1.13
C LEU A 32 -8.34 -5.18 -1.57
N SER A 33 -8.03 -5.58 -2.81
CA SER A 33 -6.74 -5.25 -3.42
C SER A 33 -6.61 -3.75 -3.64
N LEU A 34 -5.55 -3.15 -3.12
CA LEU A 34 -5.21 -1.75 -3.35
C LEU A 34 -4.22 -1.57 -4.52
N ALA A 35 -3.80 -2.63 -5.20
CA ALA A 35 -2.73 -2.59 -6.20
C ALA A 35 -2.95 -1.58 -7.34
N ALA A 36 -4.20 -1.23 -7.67
CA ALA A 36 -4.52 -0.21 -8.69
C ALA A 36 -4.46 1.25 -8.17
N PHE A 37 -4.23 1.45 -6.87
CA PHE A 37 -4.07 2.74 -6.22
C PHE A 37 -2.57 3.01 -6.08
N ASP A 38 -1.86 3.17 -7.20
CA ASP A 38 -0.40 3.12 -7.27
C ASP A 38 0.28 4.43 -7.70
N ARG A 39 -0.45 5.54 -7.75
CA ARG A 39 0.07 6.82 -8.27
C ARG A 39 0.56 7.79 -7.19
N VAL A 40 1.63 8.51 -7.49
CA VAL A 40 1.97 9.78 -6.87
C VAL A 40 1.04 10.85 -7.46
N LEU A 41 0.22 11.46 -6.61
CA LEU A 41 -0.81 12.42 -7.03
C LEU A 41 -0.33 13.86 -6.97
N GLU A 42 0.62 14.16 -6.07
CA GLU A 42 1.11 15.50 -5.82
C GLU A 42 2.48 15.44 -5.13
N VAL A 43 3.34 16.40 -5.45
CA VAL A 43 4.64 16.63 -4.80
C VAL A 43 4.76 18.11 -4.47
N ASP A 44 4.94 18.43 -3.19
CA ASP A 44 5.30 19.76 -2.71
C ASP A 44 6.83 19.85 -2.60
N ALA A 45 7.44 20.61 -3.51
CA ALA A 45 8.88 20.80 -3.57
C ALA A 45 9.45 21.66 -2.43
N LEU A 46 8.63 22.49 -1.78
CA LEU A 46 9.09 23.34 -0.66
C LEU A 46 9.17 22.51 0.62
N SER A 47 8.12 21.74 0.92
CA SER A 47 8.06 20.92 2.14
C SER A 47 8.66 19.53 1.98
N LEU A 48 9.01 19.13 0.75
CA LEU A 48 9.40 17.76 0.39
C LEU A 48 8.36 16.70 0.81
N ALA A 49 7.08 17.03 0.62
CA ALA A 49 5.98 16.12 0.89
C ALA A 49 5.39 15.59 -0.42
N ALA A 50 4.88 14.36 -0.40
CA ALA A 50 4.18 13.78 -1.54
C ALA A 50 2.87 13.13 -1.10
N ARG A 51 1.81 13.33 -1.88
CA ARG A 51 0.53 12.64 -1.71
C ARG A 51 0.50 11.45 -2.64
N ILE A 52 0.52 10.26 -2.07
CA ILE A 52 0.72 9.01 -2.81
C ILE A 52 -0.41 8.04 -2.47
N GLN A 53 -0.90 7.33 -3.47
CA GLN A 53 -1.91 6.30 -3.27
C GLN A 53 -1.34 5.06 -2.57
N ALA A 54 -2.14 4.42 -1.72
CA ALA A 54 -1.68 3.43 -0.74
C ALA A 54 -1.14 2.11 -1.33
N GLY A 55 -1.47 1.78 -2.58
CA GLY A 55 -1.06 0.56 -3.26
C GLY A 55 0.27 0.66 -4.01
N ALA A 56 0.90 1.83 -4.04
CA ALA A 56 2.18 2.01 -4.72
C ALA A 56 3.28 1.25 -3.99
N THR A 57 4.06 0.44 -4.71
CA THR A 57 5.24 -0.25 -4.16
C THR A 57 6.41 0.70 -4.02
N GLY A 58 7.42 0.33 -3.22
CA GLY A 58 8.66 1.10 -3.10
C GLY A 58 9.27 1.50 -4.45
N PRO A 59 9.55 0.54 -5.37
CA PRO A 59 10.03 0.84 -6.71
C PRO A 59 9.11 1.75 -7.53
N ALA A 60 7.79 1.57 -7.45
CA ALA A 60 6.84 2.37 -8.19
C ALA A 60 6.79 3.82 -7.69
N ILE A 61 6.96 4.02 -6.38
CA ILE A 61 7.05 5.35 -5.78
C ILE A 61 8.34 6.04 -6.21
N ASP A 62 9.48 5.37 -6.05
CA ASP A 62 10.79 5.95 -6.42
C ASP A 62 10.85 6.27 -7.92
N ALA A 63 10.27 5.43 -8.78
CA ALA A 63 10.18 5.71 -10.22
C ALA A 63 9.37 6.99 -10.55
N GLN A 64 8.26 7.22 -9.85
CA GLN A 64 7.42 8.41 -10.04
C GLN A 64 8.02 9.67 -9.40
N LEU A 65 8.69 9.54 -8.25
CA LEU A 65 9.38 10.66 -7.61
C LEU A 65 10.64 11.09 -8.38
N ALA A 66 11.23 10.20 -9.17
CA ALA A 66 12.38 10.52 -10.01
C ALA A 66 12.07 11.62 -11.03
N ASP A 67 10.83 11.73 -11.52
CA ASP A 67 10.37 12.82 -12.40
C ASP A 67 10.46 14.20 -11.72
N HIS A 68 10.50 14.22 -10.38
CA HIS A 68 10.66 15.40 -9.54
C HIS A 68 12.10 15.55 -8.99
N GLY A 69 13.03 14.67 -9.38
CA GLY A 69 14.40 14.64 -8.84
C GLY A 69 14.47 14.20 -7.36
N LEU A 70 13.47 13.45 -6.89
CA LEU A 70 13.32 13.02 -5.50
C LEU A 70 13.30 11.49 -5.37
N THR A 71 13.46 11.00 -4.15
CA THR A 71 13.27 9.59 -3.75
C THR A 71 12.70 9.55 -2.33
N LEU A 72 11.89 8.53 -2.02
CA LEU A 72 11.32 8.35 -0.69
C LEU A 72 12.35 7.86 0.33
N ARG A 73 13.35 7.10 -0.12
CA ARG A 73 14.42 6.50 0.71
C ARG A 73 13.93 5.60 1.85
N HIS A 74 12.83 4.88 1.62
CA HIS A 74 12.28 3.88 2.54
C HIS A 74 12.46 2.47 1.97
N TYR A 75 13.42 1.71 2.52
CA TYR A 75 13.87 0.43 1.96
C TYR A 75 13.72 -0.73 2.97
N PRO A 76 12.50 -1.18 3.30
CA PRO A 76 12.31 -2.40 4.08
C PRO A 76 12.80 -3.63 3.31
N GLN A 77 13.00 -4.77 3.99
CA GLN A 77 13.43 -6.00 3.31
C GLN A 77 12.43 -6.46 2.22
N SER A 78 11.16 -6.13 2.39
CA SER A 78 10.09 -6.41 1.43
C SER A 78 9.87 -5.30 0.39
N TYR A 79 10.83 -4.36 0.23
CA TYR A 79 10.72 -3.15 -0.59
C TYR A 79 10.09 -3.37 -1.98
N GLU A 80 10.47 -4.44 -2.68
CA GLU A 80 9.97 -4.73 -4.03
C GLU A 80 8.46 -5.01 -4.09
N PHE A 81 7.87 -5.46 -2.98
CA PHE A 81 6.49 -5.94 -2.93
C PHE A 81 5.61 -5.20 -1.95
N ALA A 82 6.15 -4.69 -0.84
CA ALA A 82 5.42 -3.89 0.12
C ALA A 82 4.93 -2.59 -0.53
N THR A 83 3.76 -2.13 -0.09
CA THR A 83 3.09 -0.95 -0.63
C THR A 83 3.00 0.12 0.45
N LEU A 84 2.92 1.40 0.08
CA LEU A 84 2.91 2.52 1.04
C LEU A 84 1.93 2.36 2.22
N GLY A 85 0.74 1.81 1.97
CA GLY A 85 -0.29 1.65 3.00
C GLY A 85 -0.15 0.44 3.92
N GLY A 86 0.82 -0.46 3.68
CA GLY A 86 1.04 -1.68 4.46
C GLY A 86 2.36 -1.67 5.19
#